data_AF-A0A1C7W5L2-F1
#
_entry.id   AF-A0A1C7W5L2-F1
#
_cell.length_a   1.000
_cell.length_b   1.000
_cell.length_c   1.000
_cell.angle_alpha   90.00
_cell.angle_beta   90.00
_cell.angle_gamma   90.00
#
_symmetry.space_group_name_H-M   'P 1'
#
loop_
_entity.id
_entity.type
_entity.pdbx_description
1 polymer ?
#
loop_
_entity_poly.entity_id
_entity_poly.type
_entity_poly.pdbx_seq_one_letter_code
_entity_poly.pdbx_strand_id
1 'polypeptide(L)'
;MIPTHLALVPWHPYRQAVWLAIAQVEARRETGRRLAAYPYAHAFFRQLTGRVTLSAKDIRMIDITYRPGDRRRSTRMDDYLDALDTLIASRGEQCYFPLPGDVRDTLFPAVDRRRRQRFEHRLAMKHVRQERHDKEIRQHKRRRYQVRLAQAEIELAFITPGELDSWLRRGQQQGIAETDLSERVLAWTARFPCLAELDRYSWAAMPFWEATLQVSLLSAGLPAAVREDNRSRIPNRLARR
;
A
#
# COMPACT_ATOMS: atom_id res chain seq x y z
N MET A 1 3.14 7.43 49.94
CA MET A 1 3.56 7.73 48.56
C MET A 1 4.96 7.18 48.38
N ILE A 2 5.24 6.49 47.27
CA ILE A 2 6.59 6.00 46.97
C ILE A 2 7.44 7.22 46.55
N PRO A 3 8.63 7.44 47.14
CA PRO A 3 9.53 8.50 46.71
C PRO A 3 9.91 8.38 45.23
N THR A 4 9.98 9.50 44.52
CA THR A 4 10.26 9.55 43.07
C THR A 4 11.58 8.88 42.65
N HIS A 5 12.56 8.81 43.55
CA HIS A 5 13.84 8.13 43.32
C HIS A 5 13.77 6.59 43.42
N LEU A 6 12.63 6.02 43.83
CA LEU A 6 12.40 4.58 43.95
C LEU A 6 11.37 4.03 42.93
N ALA A 7 10.87 4.87 42.02
CA ALA A 7 9.95 4.44 40.98
C ALA A 7 10.71 3.79 39.82
N LEU A 8 10.33 2.57 39.42
CA LEU A 8 10.93 1.82 38.30
C LEU A 8 10.81 2.53 36.94
N VAL A 9 9.91 3.51 36.82
CA VAL A 9 9.77 4.39 35.66
C VAL A 9 9.71 5.83 36.18
N PRO A 10 10.58 6.75 35.73
CA PRO A 10 10.49 8.16 36.07
C PRO A 10 9.13 8.70 35.65
N TRP A 11 8.26 8.97 36.64
CA TRP A 11 6.95 9.51 36.38
C TRP A 11 7.05 11.03 36.22
N HIS A 12 6.59 11.52 35.07
CA HIS A 12 6.50 12.95 34.82
C HIS A 12 5.50 13.58 35.81
N PRO A 13 5.87 14.63 36.58
CA PRO A 13 5.04 15.18 37.66
C PRO A 13 3.62 15.58 37.21
N TYR A 14 3.51 16.16 36.02
CA TYR A 14 2.22 16.52 35.44
C TYR A 14 1.34 15.31 35.14
N ARG A 15 1.92 14.20 34.70
CA ARG A 15 1.16 12.97 34.47
C ARG A 15 0.66 12.43 35.79
N GLN A 16 1.53 12.37 36.81
CA GLN A 16 1.14 11.91 38.15
C GLN A 16 -0.04 12.70 38.69
N ALA A 17 0.02 14.03 38.59
CA ALA A 17 -1.06 14.90 39.03
C ALA A 17 -2.37 14.66 38.28
N VAL A 18 -2.33 14.45 36.96
CA VAL A 18 -3.53 14.10 36.17
C VAL A 18 -4.16 12.79 36.65
N TRP A 19 -3.36 11.73 36.81
CA TRP A 19 -3.88 10.43 37.23
C TRP A 19 -4.48 10.47 38.63
N LEU A 20 -3.83 11.16 39.56
CA LEU A 20 -4.35 11.37 40.92
C LEU A 20 -5.62 12.24 40.93
N ALA A 21 -5.66 13.27 40.10
CA ALA A 21 -6.82 14.15 39.98
C ALA A 21 -8.03 13.39 39.44
N ILE A 22 -7.85 12.61 38.38
CA ILE A 22 -8.89 11.73 37.83
C ILE A 22 -9.40 10.79 38.92
N ALA A 23 -8.52 10.03 39.56
CA ALA A 23 -8.92 9.06 40.60
C ALA A 23 -9.71 9.73 41.73
N GLN A 24 -9.28 10.93 42.16
CA GLN A 24 -9.96 11.69 43.20
C GLN A 24 -11.35 12.17 42.78
N VAL A 25 -11.51 12.66 41.54
CA VAL A 25 -12.79 13.16 41.04
C VAL A 25 -13.77 12.03 40.79
N GLU A 26 -13.32 10.91 40.21
CA GLU A 26 -14.17 9.73 40.00
C GLU A 26 -14.64 9.14 41.34
N ALA A 27 -13.75 8.99 42.33
CA ALA A 27 -14.16 8.52 43.66
C ALA A 27 -15.19 9.45 44.34
N ARG A 28 -15.09 10.78 44.11
CA ARG A 28 -16.10 11.74 44.59
C ARG A 28 -17.43 11.61 43.85
N ARG A 29 -17.39 11.32 42.54
CA ARG A 29 -18.59 11.04 41.74
C ARG A 29 -19.30 9.78 42.23
N GLU A 30 -18.57 8.69 42.41
CA GLU A 30 -19.12 7.41 42.88
C GLU A 30 -19.76 7.53 44.27
N THR A 31 -19.17 8.34 45.15
CA THR A 31 -19.72 8.61 46.49
C THR A 31 -20.89 9.61 46.49
N GLY A 32 -21.35 10.08 45.33
CA GLY A 32 -22.48 10.99 45.20
C GLY A 32 -22.23 12.40 45.74
N ARG A 33 -20.97 12.81 45.94
CA ARG A 33 -20.62 14.13 46.45
C ARG A 33 -20.77 15.18 45.35
N ARG A 34 -21.23 16.39 45.72
CA ARG A 34 -21.29 17.52 44.80
C ARG A 34 -19.88 17.87 44.31
N LEU A 35 -19.74 18.00 42.98
CA LEU A 35 -18.50 18.42 42.33
C LEU A 35 -18.46 19.94 42.21
N ALA A 36 -17.27 20.51 42.29
CA ALA A 36 -17.05 21.92 41.99
C ALA A 36 -17.18 22.19 40.48
N ALA A 37 -17.28 23.47 40.10
CA ALA A 37 -17.04 23.88 38.72
C ALA A 37 -15.62 23.44 38.29
N TYR A 38 -15.48 22.90 37.08
CA TYR A 38 -14.23 22.35 36.52
C TYR A 38 -13.49 21.37 37.48
N PRO A 39 -14.13 20.25 37.87
CA PRO A 39 -13.65 19.42 38.97
C PRO A 39 -12.32 18.73 38.68
N TYR A 40 -12.06 18.33 37.44
CA TYR A 40 -10.80 17.69 37.03
C TYR A 40 -9.67 18.70 36.93
N ALA A 41 -9.90 19.89 36.36
CA ALA A 41 -8.90 20.95 36.28
C ALA A 41 -8.47 21.43 37.67
N HIS A 42 -9.42 21.69 38.58
CA HIS A 42 -9.12 22.10 39.95
C HIS A 42 -8.40 20.99 40.73
N ALA A 43 -8.81 19.73 40.60
CA ALA A 43 -8.12 18.62 41.23
C ALA A 43 -6.69 18.49 40.71
N PHE A 44 -6.48 18.65 39.40
CA PHE A 44 -5.16 18.59 38.78
C PHE A 44 -4.19 19.63 39.33
N PHE A 45 -4.58 20.91 39.31
CA PHE A 45 -3.73 21.96 39.86
C PHE A 45 -3.50 21.80 41.35
N ARG A 46 -4.51 21.34 42.11
CA ARG A 46 -4.35 21.03 43.53
C ARG A 46 -3.31 19.94 43.78
N GLN A 47 -3.24 18.90 42.93
CA GLN A 47 -2.22 17.85 43.03
C GLN A 47 -0.84 18.34 42.58
N LEU A 48 -0.78 19.28 41.63
CA LEU A 48 0.48 19.85 41.13
C LEU A 48 1.13 20.86 42.09
N THR A 49 0.34 21.81 42.60
CA THR A 49 0.86 22.95 43.37
C THR A 49 0.62 22.80 44.87
N GLY A 50 -0.25 21.87 45.27
CA GLY A 50 -0.71 21.71 46.65
C GLY A 50 -1.68 22.79 47.12
N ARG A 51 -2.02 23.76 46.26
CA ARG A 51 -2.85 24.93 46.62
C ARG A 51 -4.30 24.73 46.20
N VAL A 52 -5.22 25.32 46.96
CA VAL A 52 -6.67 25.29 46.66
C VAL A 52 -7.07 26.41 45.70
N THR A 53 -6.41 27.57 45.79
CA THR A 53 -6.67 28.75 44.97
C THR A 53 -5.79 28.75 43.73
N LEU A 54 -6.40 28.89 42.55
CA LEU A 54 -5.70 28.98 41.27
C LEU A 54 -5.17 30.40 41.03
N SER A 55 -3.92 30.49 40.61
CA SER A 55 -3.28 31.73 40.20
C SER A 55 -2.98 31.72 38.70
N ALA A 56 -2.83 32.90 38.10
CA ALA A 56 -2.31 33.04 36.73
C ALA A 56 -0.93 32.38 36.54
N LYS A 57 -0.14 32.25 37.62
CA LYS A 57 1.14 31.52 37.61
C LYS A 57 0.94 30.02 37.35
N ASP A 58 -0.15 29.44 37.84
CA ASP A 58 -0.42 28.01 37.70
C ASP A 58 -0.79 27.68 36.25
N ILE A 59 -1.56 28.55 35.59
CA ILE A 59 -1.86 28.43 34.15
C ILE A 59 -0.59 28.53 33.31
N ARG A 60 0.35 29.41 33.71
CA ARG A 60 1.67 29.51 33.06
C ARG A 60 2.54 28.28 33.18
N MET A 61 2.23 27.35 34.09
CA MET A 61 2.90 26.04 34.14
C MET A 61 2.50 25.14 32.96
N ILE A 62 1.34 25.39 32.36
CA ILE A 62 0.82 24.65 31.20
C ILE A 62 1.08 25.43 29.92
N ASP A 63 0.76 26.72 29.90
CA ASP A 63 0.99 27.61 28.76
C ASP A 63 1.78 28.84 29.21
N ILE A 64 3.07 28.84 28.89
CA ILE A 64 4.01 29.93 29.18
C ILE A 64 3.55 31.25 28.52
N THR A 65 2.79 31.17 27.43
CA THR A 65 2.32 32.35 26.68
C THR A 65 1.10 33.02 27.32
N TYR A 66 0.52 32.42 28.36
CA TYR A 66 -0.63 32.98 29.07
C TYR A 66 -0.29 34.32 29.75
N ARG A 67 -1.00 35.38 29.36
CA ARG A 67 -0.88 36.73 29.94
C ARG A 67 -2.23 37.19 30.51
N PRO A 68 -2.36 37.38 31.83
CA PRO A 68 -3.59 37.86 32.42
C PRO A 68 -3.85 39.32 32.03
N GLY A 69 -5.07 39.65 31.62
CA GLY A 69 -5.50 41.03 31.32
C GLY A 69 -5.09 41.57 29.93
N ASP A 70 -4.55 40.72 29.07
CA ASP A 70 -4.13 41.11 27.73
C ASP A 70 -5.35 41.29 26.81
N ARG A 71 -5.85 42.53 26.66
CA ARG A 71 -7.09 42.83 25.89
C ARG A 71 -7.07 42.37 24.42
N ARG A 72 -5.88 42.10 23.86
CA ARG A 72 -5.69 41.59 22.50
C ARG A 72 -5.94 40.10 22.38
N ARG A 73 -5.86 39.35 23.49
CA ARG A 73 -6.12 37.91 23.54
C ARG A 73 -7.44 37.71 24.27
N SER A 74 -8.49 37.32 23.55
CA SER A 74 -9.85 37.15 24.11
C SER A 74 -9.98 36.01 25.13
N THR A 75 -8.91 35.25 25.33
CA THR A 75 -8.92 34.05 26.16
C THR A 75 -8.82 34.38 27.65
N ARG A 76 -9.87 34.04 28.38
CA ARG A 76 -9.95 34.20 29.83
C ARG A 76 -9.34 33.01 30.54
N MET A 77 -9.09 33.17 31.84
CA MET A 77 -8.65 32.06 32.70
C MET A 77 -9.64 30.89 32.66
N ASP A 78 -10.94 31.19 32.69
CA ASP A 78 -11.98 30.17 32.70
C ASP A 78 -11.98 29.31 31.42
N ASP A 79 -11.62 29.89 30.27
CA ASP A 79 -11.51 29.14 29.00
C ASP A 79 -10.39 28.09 29.05
N TYR A 80 -9.26 28.40 29.73
CA TYR A 80 -8.20 27.41 29.96
C TYR A 80 -8.66 26.31 30.92
N LEU A 81 -9.42 26.67 31.96
CA LEU A 81 -9.93 25.70 32.92
C LEU A 81 -10.94 24.76 32.27
N ASP A 82 -11.85 25.28 31.46
CA ASP A 82 -12.83 24.50 30.71
C ASP A 82 -12.15 23.56 29.70
N ALA A 83 -11.20 24.07 28.91
CA ALA A 83 -10.45 23.25 27.97
C ALA A 83 -9.64 22.15 28.67
N LEU A 84 -9.02 22.46 29.83
CA LEU A 84 -8.24 21.50 30.59
C LEU A 84 -9.13 20.47 31.30
N ASP A 85 -10.26 20.89 31.83
CA ASP A 85 -11.24 20.00 32.45
C ASP A 85 -11.77 19.00 31.42
N THR A 86 -12.13 19.48 30.24
CA THR A 86 -12.57 18.65 29.11
C THR A 86 -11.48 17.70 28.62
N LEU A 87 -10.23 18.17 28.55
CA LEU A 87 -9.07 17.33 28.20
C LEU A 87 -8.87 16.17 29.18
N ILE A 88 -8.93 16.48 30.49
CA ILE A 88 -8.72 15.46 31.52
C ILE A 88 -9.93 14.52 31.62
N ALA A 89 -11.15 15.05 31.55
CA ALA A 89 -12.38 14.27 31.54
C ALA A 89 -12.41 13.28 30.36
N SER A 90 -12.00 13.71 29.17
CA SER A 90 -11.91 12.87 27.96
C SER A 90 -10.67 11.96 27.92
N ARG A 91 -9.84 11.96 28.98
CA ARG A 91 -8.59 11.18 29.07
C ARG A 91 -7.61 11.47 27.92
N GLY A 92 -7.61 12.70 27.42
CA GLY A 92 -6.73 13.16 26.35
C GLY A 92 -7.31 13.06 24.94
N GLU A 93 -8.54 12.55 24.74
CA GLU A 93 -9.11 12.41 23.39
C GLU A 93 -9.56 13.75 22.78
N GLN A 94 -9.97 14.70 23.62
CA GLN A 94 -10.42 16.03 23.22
C GLN A 94 -9.47 17.10 23.76
N CYS A 95 -8.79 17.82 22.87
CA CYS A 95 -7.95 18.97 23.22
C CYS A 95 -8.40 20.15 22.37
N TYR A 96 -8.92 21.19 23.01
CA TYR A 96 -9.44 22.37 22.35
C TYR A 96 -8.58 23.60 22.65
N PHE A 97 -8.67 24.60 21.78
CA PHE A 97 -8.14 25.93 22.05
C PHE A 97 -8.76 26.45 23.37
N PRO A 98 -7.99 27.08 24.28
CA PRO A 98 -6.69 27.72 24.09
C PRO A 98 -5.46 26.88 24.45
N LEU A 99 -5.62 25.60 24.80
CA LEU A 99 -4.49 24.78 25.21
C LEU A 99 -3.50 24.58 24.06
N PRO A 100 -2.18 24.74 24.30
CA PRO A 100 -1.21 24.43 23.29
C PRO A 100 -1.17 22.92 23.01
N GLY A 101 -0.86 22.56 21.75
CA GLY A 101 -1.02 21.19 21.26
C GLY A 101 -0.14 20.15 21.95
N ASP A 102 0.98 20.59 22.53
CA ASP A 102 1.95 19.80 23.29
C ASP A 102 1.45 19.39 24.67
N VAL A 103 0.45 20.08 25.23
CA VAL A 103 -0.14 19.76 26.54
C VAL A 103 -0.78 18.39 26.51
N ARG A 104 -1.47 18.04 25.42
CA ARG A 104 -2.05 16.69 25.25
C ARG A 104 -0.95 15.63 25.28
N ASP A 105 0.10 15.82 24.48
CA ASP A 105 1.22 14.87 24.37
C ASP A 105 1.97 14.72 25.71
N THR A 106 2.05 15.81 26.47
CA THR A 106 2.68 15.85 27.80
C THR A 106 1.85 15.12 28.84
N LEU A 107 0.54 15.36 28.90
CA LEU A 107 -0.37 14.78 29.91
C LEU A 107 -0.81 13.35 29.55
N PHE A 108 -1.07 13.06 28.27
CA PHE A 108 -1.65 11.81 27.77
C PHE A 108 -0.90 11.24 26.55
N PRO A 109 0.41 10.90 26.66
CA PRO A 109 1.22 10.42 25.53
C PRO A 109 0.71 9.12 24.88
N ALA A 110 -0.08 8.33 25.61
CA ALA A 110 -0.66 7.09 25.10
C ALA A 110 -1.69 7.34 24.00
N VAL A 111 -2.38 8.49 24.03
CA VAL A 111 -3.40 8.84 23.04
C VAL A 111 -2.75 9.12 21.69
N ASP A 112 -1.68 9.93 21.65
CA ASP A 112 -0.96 10.22 20.41
C ASP A 112 -0.29 8.98 19.85
N ARG A 113 0.29 8.13 20.71
CA ARG A 113 0.83 6.81 20.29
C ARG A 113 -0.24 5.96 19.63
N ARG A 114 -1.43 5.84 20.24
CA ARG A 114 -2.56 5.08 19.68
C ARG A 114 -3.03 5.67 18.36
N ARG A 115 -3.15 7.00 18.27
CA ARG A 115 -3.57 7.70 17.04
C ARG A 115 -2.57 7.50 15.90
N ARG A 116 -1.27 7.64 16.19
CA ARG A 116 -0.19 7.36 15.25
C ARG A 116 -0.21 5.92 14.78
N GLN A 117 -0.30 4.94 15.69
CA GLN A 117 -0.41 3.52 15.33
C GLN A 117 -1.62 3.23 14.44
N ARG A 118 -2.79 3.80 14.75
CA ARG A 118 -3.98 3.66 13.89
C ARG A 118 -3.77 4.28 12.51
N PHE A 119 -3.12 5.43 12.44
CA PHE A 119 -2.80 6.09 11.18
C PHE A 119 -1.84 5.24 10.34
N GLU A 120 -0.73 4.80 10.92
CA GLU A 120 0.26 3.92 10.28
C GLU A 120 -0.38 2.62 9.82
N HIS A 121 -1.20 1.99 10.67
CA HIS A 121 -1.93 0.78 10.31
C HIS A 121 -2.87 0.99 9.11
N ARG A 122 -3.65 2.09 9.09
CA ARG A 122 -4.51 2.42 7.95
C ARG A 122 -3.70 2.62 6.67
N LEU A 123 -2.55 3.29 6.77
CA LEU A 123 -1.67 3.52 5.63
C LEU A 123 -1.08 2.20 5.11
N ALA A 124 -0.58 1.34 6.00
CA ALA A 124 -0.08 0.01 5.66
C ALA A 124 -1.17 -0.86 4.99
N MET A 125 -2.40 -0.85 5.52
CA MET A 125 -3.53 -1.56 4.93
C MET A 125 -3.86 -1.05 3.52
N LYS A 126 -3.73 0.26 3.27
CA LYS A 126 -3.91 0.84 1.93
C LYS A 126 -2.83 0.32 0.96
N HIS A 127 -1.56 0.32 1.37
CA HIS A 127 -0.46 -0.20 0.56
C HIS A 127 -0.64 -1.69 0.24
N VAL A 128 -0.94 -2.51 1.24
CA VAL A 128 -1.17 -3.96 1.05
C VAL A 128 -2.33 -4.22 0.08
N ARG A 129 -3.42 -3.45 0.15
CA ARG A 129 -4.54 -3.59 -0.82
C ARG A 129 -4.09 -3.26 -2.24
N GLN A 130 -3.31 -2.19 -2.41
CA GLN A 130 -2.83 -1.77 -3.71
C GLN A 130 -1.86 -2.79 -4.31
N GLU A 131 -0.94 -3.34 -3.51
CA GLU A 131 -0.03 -4.40 -3.93
C GLU A 131 -0.77 -5.66 -4.38
N ARG A 132 -1.84 -6.05 -3.67
CA ARG A 132 -2.70 -7.18 -4.06
C ARG A 132 -3.36 -6.93 -5.42
N HIS A 133 -3.94 -5.74 -5.60
CA HIS A 133 -4.54 -5.36 -6.88
C HIS A 133 -3.53 -5.37 -8.03
N ASP A 134 -2.34 -4.79 -7.82
CA ASP A 134 -1.28 -4.77 -8.82
C ASP A 134 -0.76 -6.18 -9.14
N LYS A 135 -0.73 -7.07 -8.14
CA LYS A 135 -0.37 -8.47 -8.33
C LYS A 135 -1.41 -9.20 -9.17
N GLU A 136 -2.71 -9.01 -8.90
CA GLU A 136 -3.80 -9.58 -9.68
C GLU A 136 -3.75 -9.08 -11.14
N ILE A 137 -3.58 -7.77 -11.37
CA ILE A 137 -3.43 -7.21 -12.72
C ILE A 137 -2.24 -7.86 -13.45
N ARG A 138 -1.08 -7.97 -12.80
CA ARG A 138 0.10 -8.60 -13.39
C ARG A 138 -0.15 -10.07 -13.72
N GLN A 139 -0.84 -10.81 -12.84
CA GLN A 139 -1.20 -12.20 -13.08
C GLN A 139 -2.17 -12.35 -14.26
N HIS A 140 -3.22 -11.52 -14.32
CA HIS A 140 -4.16 -11.54 -15.44
C HIS A 140 -3.48 -11.17 -16.76
N LYS A 141 -2.59 -10.17 -16.78
CA LYS A 141 -1.80 -9.83 -17.96
C LYS A 141 -0.94 -11.01 -18.41
N ARG A 142 -0.23 -11.67 -17.48
CA ARG A 142 0.58 -12.87 -17.78
C ARG A 142 -0.26 -14.03 -18.32
N ARG A 143 -1.41 -14.32 -17.71
CA ARG A 143 -2.32 -15.38 -18.18
C ARG A 143 -2.86 -15.08 -19.59
N ARG A 144 -3.29 -13.84 -19.84
CA ARG A 144 -3.74 -13.42 -21.18
C ARG A 144 -2.63 -13.58 -22.23
N TYR A 145 -1.40 -13.21 -21.87
CA TYR A 145 -0.24 -13.40 -22.73
C TYR A 145 0.01 -14.88 -23.04
N GLN A 146 0.05 -15.73 -22.01
CA GLN A 146 0.23 -17.18 -22.17
C GLN A 146 -0.86 -17.82 -23.04
N VAL A 147 -2.12 -17.40 -22.89
CA VAL A 147 -3.22 -17.91 -23.72
C VAL A 147 -3.04 -17.49 -25.18
N ARG A 148 -2.65 -16.24 -25.45
CA ARG A 148 -2.35 -15.80 -26.83
C ARG A 148 -1.18 -16.57 -27.43
N LEU A 149 -0.12 -16.78 -26.64
CA LEU A 149 1.05 -17.54 -27.09
C LEU A 149 0.69 -19.00 -27.40
N ALA A 150 -0.08 -19.65 -26.52
CA ALA A 150 -0.57 -21.01 -26.74
C ALA A 150 -1.49 -21.10 -27.97
N GLN A 151 -2.38 -20.12 -28.16
CA GLN A 151 -3.24 -20.05 -29.35
C GLN A 151 -2.41 -19.87 -30.62
N ALA A 152 -1.40 -18.99 -30.62
CA ALA A 152 -0.51 -18.79 -31.76
C ALA A 152 0.29 -20.06 -32.07
N GLU A 153 0.74 -20.80 -31.05
CA GLU A 153 1.42 -22.09 -31.21
C GLU A 153 0.50 -23.16 -31.81
N ILE A 154 -0.76 -23.21 -31.38
CA ILE A 154 -1.78 -24.08 -31.98
C ILE A 154 -1.98 -23.70 -33.46
N GLU A 155 -2.17 -22.42 -33.76
CA GLU A 155 -2.33 -21.95 -35.14
C GLU A 155 -1.12 -22.29 -36.01
N LEU A 156 0.10 -22.13 -35.48
CA LEU A 156 1.34 -22.47 -36.19
C LEU A 156 1.39 -23.95 -36.59
N ALA A 157 0.85 -24.84 -35.76
CA ALA A 157 0.76 -26.26 -36.08
C ALA A 157 -0.10 -26.58 -37.31
N PHE A 158 -1.00 -25.67 -37.72
CA PHE A 158 -1.91 -25.86 -38.86
C PHE A 158 -1.53 -25.05 -40.11
N ILE A 159 -0.36 -24.43 -40.12
CA ILE A 159 0.06 -23.50 -41.17
C ILE A 159 1.15 -24.13 -42.04
N THR A 160 1.07 -23.86 -43.35
CA THR A 160 2.12 -24.26 -44.32
C THR A 160 3.25 -23.24 -44.38
N PRO A 161 4.46 -23.61 -44.83
CA PRO A 161 5.57 -22.65 -44.90
C PRO A 161 5.31 -21.38 -45.71
N GLY A 162 4.49 -21.44 -46.76
CA GLY A 162 4.13 -20.24 -47.54
C GLY A 162 3.15 -19.29 -46.85
N GLU A 163 2.52 -19.71 -45.74
CA GLU A 163 1.58 -18.92 -44.96
C GLU A 163 2.22 -18.33 -43.68
N LEU A 164 3.50 -18.62 -43.44
CA LEU A 164 4.25 -18.22 -42.25
C LEU A 164 4.26 -16.69 -42.06
N ASP A 165 4.49 -15.92 -43.12
CA ASP A 165 4.49 -14.45 -43.07
C ASP A 165 3.13 -13.87 -42.62
N SER A 166 2.03 -14.54 -42.98
CA SER A 166 0.70 -14.14 -42.54
C SER A 166 0.50 -14.39 -41.05
N TRP A 167 1.05 -15.49 -40.53
CA TRP A 167 1.01 -15.85 -39.11
C TRP A 167 1.89 -14.92 -38.27
N LEU A 168 3.09 -14.61 -38.74
CA LEU A 168 4.01 -13.69 -38.06
C LEU A 168 3.40 -12.31 -37.88
N ARG A 169 2.77 -11.77 -38.93
CA ARG A 169 2.05 -10.49 -38.85
C ARG A 169 0.92 -10.53 -37.82
N ARG A 170 0.16 -11.63 -37.75
CA ARG A 170 -0.90 -11.80 -36.73
C ARG A 170 -0.32 -11.88 -35.32
N GLY A 171 0.76 -12.63 -35.10
CA GLY A 171 1.43 -12.74 -33.80
C GLY A 171 1.98 -11.41 -33.29
N GLN A 172 2.60 -10.62 -34.17
CA GLN A 172 3.09 -9.28 -33.85
C GLN A 172 1.94 -8.31 -33.51
N GLN A 173 0.84 -8.35 -34.26
CA GLN A 173 -0.36 -7.53 -33.98
C GLN A 173 -1.03 -7.90 -32.64
N GLN A 174 -0.93 -9.16 -32.21
CA GLN A 174 -1.42 -9.62 -30.90
C GLN A 174 -0.50 -9.24 -29.73
N GLY A 175 0.67 -8.64 -30.02
CA GLY A 175 1.65 -8.17 -29.05
C GLY A 175 2.48 -9.28 -28.43
N ILE A 176 2.71 -10.37 -29.16
CA ILE A 176 3.60 -11.46 -28.76
C ILE A 176 5.06 -11.02 -28.99
N ALA A 177 5.94 -11.31 -28.03
CA ALA A 177 7.35 -10.97 -28.16
C ALA A 177 8.01 -11.76 -29.30
N GLU A 178 8.92 -11.10 -30.03
CA GLU A 178 9.62 -11.69 -31.16
C GLU A 178 10.44 -12.94 -30.76
N THR A 179 11.03 -12.93 -29.56
CA THR A 179 11.76 -14.08 -29.00
C THR A 179 10.86 -15.32 -28.83
N ASP A 180 9.61 -15.12 -28.38
CA ASP A 180 8.68 -16.23 -28.18
C ASP A 180 8.17 -16.77 -29.52
N LEU A 181 7.97 -15.88 -30.50
CA LEU A 181 7.62 -16.29 -31.86
C LEU A 181 8.78 -17.07 -32.51
N SER A 182 10.02 -16.62 -32.35
CA SER A 182 11.18 -17.25 -32.99
C SER A 182 11.45 -18.65 -32.45
N GLU A 183 11.30 -18.87 -31.13
CA GLU A 183 11.42 -20.19 -30.52
C GLU A 183 10.37 -21.17 -31.08
N ARG A 184 9.13 -20.72 -31.25
CA ARG A 184 8.03 -21.55 -31.77
C ARG A 184 8.20 -21.87 -33.25
N VAL A 185 8.61 -20.89 -34.06
CA VAL A 185 8.89 -21.10 -35.48
C VAL A 185 10.05 -22.09 -35.66
N LEU A 186 11.12 -21.98 -34.89
CA LEU A 186 12.23 -22.94 -34.92
C LEU A 186 11.79 -24.37 -34.56
N ALA A 187 10.91 -24.54 -33.57
CA ALA A 187 10.37 -25.86 -33.26
C ALA A 187 9.48 -26.41 -34.40
N TRP A 188 8.76 -25.52 -35.09
CA TRP A 188 7.89 -25.87 -36.20
C TRP A 188 8.66 -26.22 -37.50
N THR A 189 9.83 -25.60 -37.77
CA THR A 189 10.62 -25.90 -38.98
C THR A 189 11.05 -27.37 -39.04
N ALA A 190 11.32 -27.99 -37.89
CA ALA A 190 11.68 -29.40 -37.78
C ALA A 190 10.61 -30.38 -38.31
N ARG A 191 9.36 -29.93 -38.53
CA ARG A 191 8.26 -30.76 -39.06
C ARG A 191 8.31 -30.90 -40.58
N PHE A 192 9.00 -30.00 -41.28
CA PHE A 192 9.02 -29.93 -42.74
C PHE A 192 10.41 -30.29 -43.28
N PRO A 193 10.54 -31.38 -44.05
CA PRO A 193 11.81 -31.74 -44.69
C PRO A 193 12.34 -30.67 -45.64
N CYS A 194 11.48 -29.87 -46.25
CA CYS A 194 11.86 -28.77 -47.13
C CYS A 194 12.57 -27.61 -46.40
N LEU A 195 12.56 -27.60 -45.06
CA LEU A 195 13.25 -26.62 -44.22
C LEU A 195 14.41 -27.25 -43.45
N ALA A 196 14.82 -28.49 -43.78
CA ALA A 196 15.90 -29.18 -43.08
C ALA A 196 17.27 -28.47 -43.21
N GLU A 197 17.45 -27.67 -44.26
CA GLU A 197 18.66 -26.85 -44.48
C GLU A 197 18.77 -25.69 -43.46
N LEU A 198 17.65 -25.26 -42.88
CA LEU A 198 17.58 -24.31 -41.77
C LEU A 198 17.74 -25.08 -40.46
N ASP A 199 18.95 -25.57 -40.21
CA ASP A 199 19.28 -26.27 -38.98
C ASP A 199 19.23 -25.33 -37.75
N ARG A 200 19.28 -25.90 -36.55
CA ARG A 200 19.23 -25.11 -35.31
C ARG A 200 20.40 -24.11 -35.18
N TYR A 201 21.57 -24.44 -35.74
CA TYR A 201 22.77 -23.61 -35.63
C TYR A 201 22.71 -22.39 -36.55
N SER A 202 22.30 -22.57 -37.81
CA SER A 202 22.04 -21.49 -38.76
C SER A 202 20.94 -20.56 -38.25
N TRP A 203 19.85 -21.11 -37.71
CA TRP A 203 18.77 -20.30 -37.15
C TRP A 203 19.21 -19.43 -35.97
N ALA A 204 20.07 -19.95 -35.09
CA ALA A 204 20.59 -19.20 -33.96
C ALA A 204 21.64 -18.14 -34.37
N ALA A 205 22.31 -18.33 -35.50
CA ALA A 205 23.31 -17.41 -36.04
C ALA A 205 22.68 -16.24 -36.82
N MET A 206 21.42 -16.38 -37.27
CA MET A 206 20.71 -15.37 -38.07
C MET A 206 19.72 -14.57 -37.22
N PRO A 207 19.55 -13.26 -37.48
CA PRO A 207 18.40 -12.51 -37.00
C PRO A 207 17.07 -13.14 -37.41
N PHE A 208 16.04 -13.00 -36.58
CA PHE A 208 14.76 -13.66 -36.84
C PHE A 208 14.11 -13.24 -38.17
N TRP A 209 14.19 -11.95 -38.55
CA TRP A 209 13.68 -11.49 -39.83
C TRP A 209 14.35 -12.19 -41.03
N GLU A 210 15.65 -12.48 -40.93
CA GLU A 210 16.41 -13.17 -41.98
C GLU A 210 16.02 -14.64 -42.05
N ALA A 211 15.89 -15.30 -40.90
CA ALA A 211 15.41 -16.67 -40.82
C ALA A 211 14.00 -16.83 -41.44
N THR A 212 13.10 -15.88 -41.18
CA THR A 212 11.76 -15.89 -41.78
C THR A 212 11.78 -15.62 -43.29
N LEU A 213 12.69 -14.76 -43.75
CA LEU A 213 12.88 -14.50 -45.18
C LEU A 213 13.37 -15.75 -45.92
N GLN A 214 14.31 -16.50 -45.34
CA GLN A 214 14.79 -17.76 -45.89
C GLN A 214 13.66 -18.79 -46.04
N VAL A 215 12.79 -18.91 -45.03
CA VAL A 215 11.60 -19.78 -45.13
C VAL A 215 10.69 -19.35 -46.27
N SER A 216 10.43 -18.05 -46.42
CA SER A 216 9.60 -17.52 -47.50
C SER A 216 10.21 -17.78 -48.88
N LEU A 217 11.53 -17.57 -49.05
CA LEU A 217 12.24 -17.86 -50.30
C LEU A 217 12.21 -19.34 -50.66
N LEU A 218 12.49 -20.22 -49.69
CA LEU A 218 12.41 -21.67 -49.89
C LEU A 218 10.99 -22.09 -50.27
N SER A 219 9.97 -21.54 -49.59
CA SER A 219 8.57 -21.86 -49.85
C SER A 219 8.08 -21.43 -51.24
N ALA A 220 8.58 -20.30 -51.75
CA ALA A 220 8.23 -19.77 -53.07
C ALA A 220 8.77 -20.63 -54.22
N GLY A 221 9.92 -21.29 -54.01
CA GLY A 221 10.56 -22.17 -54.99
C GLY A 221 10.02 -23.61 -55.02
N LEU A 222 9.06 -23.99 -54.16
CA LEU A 222 8.66 -25.39 -54.00
C LEU A 222 7.81 -25.94 -55.18
N PRO A 223 8.19 -27.12 -55.73
CA PRO A 223 7.35 -27.88 -56.65
C PRO A 223 5.97 -28.22 -56.05
N ALA A 224 4.95 -28.36 -56.90
CA ALA A 224 3.57 -28.64 -56.44
C ALA A 224 3.47 -29.94 -55.61
N ALA A 225 4.28 -30.96 -55.94
CA ALA A 225 4.34 -32.21 -55.19
C ALA A 225 4.81 -32.03 -53.74
N VAL A 226 5.83 -31.19 -53.52
CA VAL A 226 6.38 -30.90 -52.18
C VAL A 226 5.40 -30.03 -51.37
N ARG A 227 4.65 -29.14 -52.04
CA ARG A 227 3.58 -28.38 -51.39
C ARG A 227 2.45 -29.28 -50.89
N GLU A 228 2.08 -30.32 -51.64
CA GLU A 228 1.06 -31.26 -51.21
C GLU A 228 1.57 -32.20 -50.10
N ASP A 229 2.83 -32.63 -50.15
CA ASP A 229 3.49 -33.35 -49.04
C ASP A 229 3.49 -32.51 -47.76
N ASN A 230 3.88 -31.24 -47.83
CA ASN A 230 3.85 -30.33 -46.69
C ASN A 230 2.44 -30.19 -46.09
N ARG A 231 1.42 -30.05 -46.93
CA ARG A 231 0.03 -29.97 -46.45
C ARG A 231 -0.47 -31.28 -45.82
N SER A 232 0.06 -32.43 -46.24
CA SER A 232 -0.28 -33.74 -45.67
C SER A 232 0.27 -33.92 -44.24
N ARG A 233 1.33 -33.17 -43.87
CA ARG A 233 1.97 -33.22 -42.55
C ARG A 233 1.28 -32.37 -41.49
N ILE A 234 0.28 -31.58 -41.88
CA ILE A 234 -0.55 -30.81 -40.94
C ILE A 234 -1.51 -31.77 -40.20
N PRO A 235 -1.57 -31.73 -38.86
CA PRO A 235 -2.48 -32.59 -38.09
C PRO A 235 -3.95 -32.40 -38.48
N ASN A 236 -4.76 -33.47 -38.32
CA ASN A 236 -6.22 -33.45 -38.44
C ASN A 236 -6.77 -32.90 -39.77
N ARG A 237 -6.25 -33.36 -40.92
CA ARG A 237 -6.95 -33.19 -42.20
C ARG A 237 -8.27 -33.96 -42.18
N LEU A 238 -9.40 -33.25 -42.22
CA LEU A 238 -10.67 -33.85 -42.64
C LEU A 238 -10.52 -34.19 -44.12
N ALA A 239 -10.35 -35.48 -44.44
CA ALA A 239 -10.38 -35.94 -45.82
C ALA A 239 -11.72 -35.50 -46.43
N ARG A 240 -11.66 -34.67 -47.48
CA ARG A 240 -12.84 -34.39 -48.30
C ARG A 240 -13.35 -35.74 -48.81
N ARG A 241 -14.50 -36.17 -48.30
CA ARG A 241 -15.34 -37.18 -48.95
C ARG A 241 -15.96 -36.58 -50.20
#